data_AF-A0A523VSW7-F1
#
_entry.id   AF-A0A523VSW7-F1
#
_cell.length_a   1.000
_cell.length_b   1.000
_cell.length_c   1.000
_cell.angle_alpha   90.00
_cell.angle_beta   90.00
_cell.angle_gamma   90.00
#
_symmetry.space_group_name_H-M   'P 1'
#
loop_
_entity.id
_entity.type
_entity.pdbx_description
1 polymer ?
#
loop_
_entity_poly.entity_id
_entity_poly.type
_entity_poly.pdbx_seq_one_letter_code
_entity_poly.pdbx_strand_id
1 'polypeptide(L)'
;MKPENIKFTLFSFGMGGAIASSLTSIYILTVSVMGGKSIVHENNPVLAIIEILLLAFAIATCIVATEIYVKFQKTNNNSENHKEPNPTEHAHAG
;
A
#
# COMPACT_ATOMS: atom_id res chain seq x y z
N MET A 1 -12.00 11.26 15.02
CA MET A 1 -11.46 10.81 13.72
C MET A 1 -12.48 9.86 13.12
N LYS A 2 -13.00 10.10 11.90
CA LYS A 2 -14.01 9.20 11.31
C LYS A 2 -13.37 7.83 11.02
N PRO A 3 -14.09 6.70 11.19
CA PRO A 3 -13.53 5.33 11.10
C PRO A 3 -12.90 5.01 9.73
N GLU A 4 -13.38 5.64 8.67
CA GLU A 4 -12.83 5.60 7.31
C GLU A 4 -11.37 6.09 7.23
N ASN A 5 -11.03 7.15 7.96
CA ASN A 5 -9.67 7.70 7.95
C ASN A 5 -8.67 6.78 8.65
N ILE A 6 -9.11 6.02 9.66
CA ILE A 6 -8.23 5.12 10.41
C ILE A 6 -7.80 3.93 9.57
N LYS A 7 -8.70 3.42 8.71
CA LYS A 7 -8.40 2.33 7.78
C LYS A 7 -7.40 2.77 6.72
N PHE A 8 -7.57 3.98 6.18
CA PHE A 8 -6.64 4.53 5.20
C PHE A 8 -5.26 4.80 5.81
N THR A 9 -5.19 5.39 7.01
CA THR A 9 -3.91 5.63 7.69
C THR A 9 -3.17 4.33 7.96
N LEU A 10 -3.86 3.31 8.48
CA LEU A 10 -3.24 2.00 8.76
C LEU A 10 -2.74 1.32 7.48
N PHE A 11 -3.55 1.37 6.41
CA PHE A 11 -3.16 0.87 5.10
C PHE A 11 -1.91 1.60 4.59
N SER A 12 -1.93 2.93 4.56
CA SER A 12 -0.81 3.75 4.07
C SER A 12 0.48 3.52 4.86
N PHE A 13 0.38 3.33 6.18
CA PHE A 13 1.54 3.01 7.02
C PHE A 13 2.13 1.65 6.67
N GLY A 14 1.29 0.63 6.46
CA GLY A 14 1.72 -0.70 6.03
C GLY A 14 2.41 -0.66 4.66
N MET A 15 1.82 0.03 3.70
CA MET A 15 2.39 0.17 2.34
C MET A 15 3.72 0.93 2.38
N GLY A 16 3.77 2.06 3.09
CA GLY A 16 4.99 2.85 3.25
C GLY A 16 6.11 2.06 3.93
N GLY A 17 5.78 1.31 4.99
CA GLY A 17 6.73 0.44 5.68
C GLY A 17 7.27 -0.67 4.78
N ALA A 18 6.41 -1.32 3.99
CA ALA A 18 6.82 -2.34 3.03
C ALA A 18 7.76 -1.78 1.95
N ILE A 19 7.44 -0.61 1.40
CA ILE A 19 8.29 0.06 0.39
C ILE A 19 9.64 0.45 1.00
N ALA A 20 9.65 1.10 2.18
CA ALA A 20 10.88 1.52 2.84
C ALA A 20 11.79 0.34 3.22
N SER A 21 11.20 -0.74 3.73
CA SER A 21 11.89 -1.99 4.01
C SER A 21 12.49 -2.58 2.73
N SER A 22 11.72 -2.62 1.65
CA SER A 22 12.18 -3.16 0.37
C SER A 22 13.35 -2.36 -0.21
N LEU A 23 13.29 -1.02 -0.15
CA LEU A 23 14.40 -0.16 -0.57
C LEU A 23 15.66 -0.37 0.27
N THR A 24 15.49 -0.55 1.58
CA THR A 24 16.62 -0.85 2.48
C THR A 24 17.27 -2.19 2.12
N SER A 25 16.47 -3.22 1.86
CA SER A 25 16.98 -4.52 1.41
C SER A 25 17.68 -4.44 0.06
N ILE A 26 17.13 -3.71 -0.92
CA ILE A 26 17.77 -3.48 -2.22
C ILE A 26 19.14 -2.81 -2.03
N TYR A 27 19.23 -1.80 -1.17
CA TYR A 27 20.50 -1.12 -0.88
C TYR A 27 21.54 -2.07 -0.29
N ILE A 28 21.17 -2.86 0.72
CA ILE A 28 22.07 -3.84 1.35
C ILE A 28 22.54 -4.90 0.34
N LEU A 29 21.63 -5.43 -0.47
CA LEU A 29 21.96 -6.42 -1.51
C LEU A 29 22.87 -5.83 -2.59
N THR A 30 22.65 -4.58 -2.99
CA THR A 30 23.50 -3.90 -3.98
C THR A 30 24.92 -3.74 -3.46
N VAL A 31 25.09 -3.30 -2.20
CA VAL A 31 26.40 -3.22 -1.55
C VAL A 31 27.07 -4.59 -1.47
N SER A 32 26.28 -5.64 -1.19
CA SER A 32 26.77 -7.03 -1.12
C SER A 32 27.31 -7.50 -2.48
N VAL A 33 26.57 -7.25 -3.57
CA VAL A 33 26.96 -7.62 -4.94
C VAL A 33 28.23 -6.89 -5.40
N MET A 34 28.45 -5.65 -4.97
CA MET A 34 29.67 -4.88 -5.29
C MET A 34 30.92 -5.33 -4.53
N GLY A 35 30.86 -6.44 -3.78
CA GLY A 35 31.99 -6.98 -3.01
C GLY A 35 32.08 -6.44 -1.58
N GLY A 36 31.07 -5.68 -1.13
CA GLY A 36 30.94 -5.33 0.27
C GLY A 36 30.62 -6.57 1.10
N LYS A 37 31.37 -6.81 2.19
CA LYS A 37 31.02 -7.87 3.16
C LYS A 37 29.70 -7.52 3.83
N SER A 38 28.61 -8.15 3.39
CA SER A 38 27.36 -8.15 4.13
C SER A 38 27.38 -9.28 5.15
N ILE A 39 27.03 -8.94 6.40
CA ILE A 39 26.96 -9.89 7.51
C ILE A 39 25.67 -10.73 7.43
N VAL A 40 24.66 -10.24 6.71
CA VAL A 40 23.29 -10.77 6.76
C VAL A 40 22.98 -11.73 5.60
N HIS A 41 23.64 -11.56 4.44
CA HIS A 41 23.29 -12.31 3.22
C HIS A 41 24.42 -13.21 2.71
N GLU A 42 24.05 -14.38 2.20
CA GLU A 42 24.95 -15.28 1.49
C GLU A 42 25.51 -14.55 0.25
N ASN A 43 26.82 -14.67 0.02
CA ASN A 43 27.53 -13.95 -1.02
C ASN A 43 27.32 -14.60 -2.42
N ASN A 44 26.08 -14.94 -2.75
CA ASN A 44 25.69 -15.51 -4.03
C ASN A 44 25.05 -14.41 -4.91
N PRO A 45 25.76 -13.89 -5.92
CA PRO A 45 25.31 -12.74 -6.70
C PRO A 45 24.05 -13.03 -7.52
N VAL A 46 23.83 -14.28 -7.93
CA VAL A 46 22.63 -14.68 -8.69
C VAL A 46 21.39 -14.55 -7.81
N LEU A 47 21.49 -15.02 -6.56
CA LEU A 47 20.38 -14.97 -5.62
C LEU A 47 20.04 -13.52 -5.25
N ALA A 48 21.06 -12.68 -5.03
CA ALA A 48 20.88 -11.26 -4.74
C ALA A 48 20.17 -10.50 -5.88
N ILE A 49 20.49 -10.80 -7.14
CA ILE A 49 19.81 -10.20 -8.30
C ILE A 49 18.33 -10.59 -8.34
N ILE A 50 18.03 -11.88 -8.13
CA ILE A 50 16.64 -12.37 -8.08
C ILE A 50 15.86 -11.66 -6.97
N GLU A 51 16.47 -11.50 -5.81
CA GLU A 51 15.84 -10.85 -4.66
C GLU A 51 15.58 -9.36 -4.92
N ILE A 52 16.52 -8.64 -5.56
CA ILE A 52 16.30 -7.26 -6.00
C ILE A 52 15.11 -7.16 -6.97
N LEU A 53 14.98 -8.10 -7.92
CA LEU A 53 13.85 -8.13 -8.86
C LEU A 53 12.52 -8.37 -8.14
N LEU A 54 12.49 -9.31 -7.18
CA LEU A 54 11.30 -9.57 -6.36
C LEU A 54 10.92 -8.37 -5.50
N LEU A 55 11.90 -7.68 -4.90
CA LEU A 55 11.67 -6.46 -4.12
C LEU A 55 11.13 -5.32 -4.98
N ALA A 56 11.65 -5.15 -6.21
CA ALA A 56 11.12 -4.19 -7.16
C ALA A 56 9.66 -4.51 -7.53
N PHE A 57 9.34 -5.79 -7.76
CA PHE A 57 7.97 -6.24 -8.04
C PHE A 57 7.03 -6.03 -6.85
N ALA A 58 7.53 -6.23 -5.62
CA ALA A 58 6.78 -5.96 -4.40
C ALA A 58 6.45 -4.47 -4.27
N ILE A 59 7.40 -3.57 -4.54
CA ILE A 59 7.17 -2.11 -4.55
C ILE A 59 6.14 -1.73 -5.61
N ALA A 60 6.25 -2.27 -6.83
CA ALA A 60 5.30 -2.01 -7.90
C ALA A 60 3.87 -2.47 -7.53
N THR A 61 3.75 -3.66 -6.95
CA THR A 61 2.49 -4.20 -6.44
C THR A 61 1.92 -3.31 -5.34
N CYS A 62 2.78 -2.76 -4.47
CA CYS A 62 2.34 -1.83 -3.42
C CYS A 62 1.72 -0.55 -3.98
N ILE A 63 2.30 -0.01 -5.05
CA ILE A 63 1.77 1.18 -5.74
C ILE A 63 0.40 0.86 -6.36
N VAL A 64 0.30 -0.25 -7.08
CA VAL A 64 -0.97 -0.67 -7.72
C VAL A 64 -2.07 -0.93 -6.68
N ALA A 65 -1.74 -1.60 -5.58
CA ALA A 65 -2.70 -1.85 -4.50
C ALA A 65 -3.20 -0.53 -3.88
N THR A 66 -2.33 0.48 -3.78
CA THR A 66 -2.72 1.81 -3.30
C THR A 66 -3.72 2.48 -4.24
N GLU A 67 -3.50 2.41 -5.55
CA GLU A 67 -4.46 2.95 -6.53
C GLU A 67 -5.82 2.25 -6.47
N ILE A 68 -5.82 0.91 -6.38
CA ILE A 68 -7.05 0.12 -6.25
C ILE A 68 -7.79 0.51 -4.97
N TYR A 69 -7.09 0.67 -3.85
CA TYR A 69 -7.68 1.07 -2.58
C TYR A 69 -8.34 2.45 -2.64
N VAL A 70 -7.64 3.43 -3.23
CA VAL A 70 -8.17 4.79 -3.43
C VAL A 70 -9.41 4.77 -4.33
N LYS A 71 -9.36 4.01 -5.43
CA LYS A 71 -10.50 3.86 -6.35
C LYS A 71 -11.70 3.22 -5.66
N PHE A 72 -11.48 2.20 -4.83
CA PHE A 72 -12.53 1.53 -4.07
C PHE A 72 -13.18 2.47 -3.04
N GLN A 73 -12.40 3.24 -2.29
CA GLN A 73 -12.95 4.24 -1.37
C GLN A 73 -13.77 5.32 -2.11
N LYS A 74 -13.28 5.80 -3.25
CA LYS A 74 -14.00 6.80 -4.05
C LYS A 74 -15.36 6.28 -4.53
N THR A 75 -15.44 5.02 -4.97
CA THR A 75 -16.70 4.40 -5.39
C THR A 75 -17.67 4.25 -4.23
N ASN A 76 -17.22 3.75 -3.06
CA ASN A 76 -18.11 3.56 -1.90
C ASN A 76 -18.66 4.88 -1.34
N ASN A 77 -17.82 5.92 -1.24
CA ASN A 77 -18.26 7.23 -0.77
C ASN A 77 -19.28 7.90 -1.71
N ASN A 78 -19.22 7.61 -3.01
CA ASN A 78 -20.19 8.12 -3.98
C ASN A 78 -21.52 7.36 -3.92
N SER A 79 -21.49 6.06 -3.63
CA SER A 79 -22.70 5.25 -3.42
C SER A 79 -23.46 5.63 -2.14
N GLU A 80 -22.79 6.05 -1.06
CA GLU A 80 -23.48 6.55 0.13
C GLU A 80 -24.12 7.93 -0.07
N ASN A 81 -23.58 8.79 -0.95
CA ASN A 81 -24.18 10.09 -1.29
C ASN A 81 -25.40 9.98 -2.22
N HIS A 82 -25.63 8.83 -2.84
CA HIS A 82 -26.83 8.56 -3.65
C HIS A 82 -27.90 7.75 -2.90
N LYS A 83 -27.84 7.69 -1.56
CA LYS A 83 -29.00 7.30 -0.77
C LYS A 83 -29.96 8.49 -0.73
N GLU A 84 -30.89 8.50 -1.67
CA GLU A 84 -32.01 9.42 -1.82
C GLU A 84 -32.65 9.78 -0.46
N PRO A 85 -33.03 11.05 -0.21
CA PRO A 85 -33.75 11.41 1.01
C PRO A 85 -35.05 10.63 1.10
N ASN A 86 -35.26 9.97 2.25
CA ASN A 86 -36.47 9.23 2.56
C ASN A 86 -37.71 10.15 2.41
N PRO A 87 -38.69 9.84 1.54
CA PRO A 87 -39.84 10.73 1.27
C PRO A 87 -40.91 10.78 2.39
N THR A 88 -40.64 10.31 3.61
CA THR A 88 -41.65 10.22 4.68
C THR A 88 -41.77 11.43 5.62
N GLU A 89 -41.11 12.57 5.35
CA GLU A 89 -41.21 13.77 6.22
C GLU A 89 -42.16 14.87 5.73
N HIS A 90 -43.03 14.58 4.76
CA HIS A 90 -44.12 15.50 4.40
C HIS A 90 -45.47 14.77 4.47
N ALA A 91 -46.16 14.88 5.63
CA ALA A 91 -47.63 14.98 5.76
C ALA A 91 -48.19 14.64 7.17
N HIS A 92 -47.41 14.77 8.26
CA HIS A 92 -47.97 14.90 9.62
C HIS A 92 -47.69 16.29 10.22
N ALA A 93 -48.09 17.31 9.47
CA ALA A 93 -48.41 18.65 9.93
C ALA A 93 -49.38 19.16 8.87
N GLY A 94 -50.65 19.43 9.11
CA GLY A 94 -51.47 19.62 10.30
C GLY A 94 -52.76 20.26 9.76
#